data_AF-A0A960S5I0-F1
#
_entry.id   AF-A0A960S5I0-F1
#
_cell.length_a   1.000
_cell.length_b   1.000
_cell.length_c   1.000
_cell.angle_alpha   90.00
_cell.angle_beta   90.00
_cell.angle_gamma   90.00
#
_symmetry.space_group_name_H-M   'P 1'
#
loop_
_entity.id
_entity.type
_entity.pdbx_description
1 polymer ?
#
loop_
_entity_poly.entity_id
_entity_poly.type
_entity_poly.pdbx_seq_one_letter_code
_entity_poly.pdbx_strand_id
1 'polypeptide(L)'
;LTLYDEINPQIVTDQGTVLGRTLDGKWITRQYKGGRLPRSHASLGKIDFLEAMERSSNIYFSLLAGEVIDHPSSLYDTTREFGFGSPTGIDLIGEIAGYVPDDIRDNRTGLYAFAIGQHSLVVTPLQASVMLSTLANGGEVLKPQVVNLIAGVSILNDPAQLFASPRYAYQDYLKSAGLHFPLFTETQKIREEPKITPFTKEVRNTLFMPREVQTKLFDSLY
;
A
#
# COMPACT_ATOMS: atom_id res chain seq x y z
N LEU A 1 22.16 -11.76 3.97
CA LEU A 1 22.81 -10.79 4.89
C LEU A 1 22.52 -11.23 6.32
N THR A 2 23.51 -11.78 7.02
CA THR A 2 23.38 -12.13 8.44
C THR A 2 23.86 -10.93 9.25
N LEU A 3 22.97 -10.35 10.07
CA LEU A 3 23.26 -9.13 10.83
C LEU A 3 23.55 -9.40 12.31
N TYR A 4 23.10 -10.55 12.81
CA TYR A 4 23.13 -10.90 14.23
C TYR A 4 23.59 -12.34 14.39
N ASP A 5 24.29 -12.61 15.49
CA ASP A 5 24.81 -13.94 15.81
C ASP A 5 23.73 -14.82 16.47
N GLU A 6 22.76 -14.20 17.13
CA GLU A 6 21.64 -14.90 17.76
C GLU A 6 20.42 -13.99 17.84
N ILE A 7 19.24 -14.53 17.56
CA ILE A 7 17.95 -13.86 17.74
C ILE A 7 17.07 -14.65 18.69
N ASN A 8 16.63 -13.93 19.73
CA ASN A 8 15.69 -14.34 20.77
C ASN A 8 16.11 -15.60 21.56
N PRO A 9 17.24 -15.55 22.29
CA PRO A 9 17.77 -16.71 23.02
C PRO A 9 16.89 -17.17 24.20
N GLN A 10 15.78 -16.49 24.49
CA GLN A 10 14.92 -16.74 25.66
C GLN A 10 15.64 -16.59 27.01
N ILE A 11 16.67 -15.75 27.05
CA ILE A 11 17.45 -15.46 28.26
C ILE A 11 16.84 -14.25 28.97
N VAL A 12 16.67 -14.35 30.28
CA VAL A 12 16.30 -13.23 31.16
C VAL A 12 17.46 -12.98 32.12
N THR A 13 17.94 -11.74 32.15
CA THR A 13 18.99 -11.29 33.07
C THR A 13 18.45 -10.22 34.01
N ASP A 14 19.27 -9.82 34.99
CA ASP A 14 18.95 -8.70 35.89
C ASP A 14 18.74 -7.37 35.15
N GLN A 15 19.28 -7.25 33.93
CA GLN A 15 19.13 -6.08 33.05
C GLN A 15 17.94 -6.21 32.09
N GLY A 16 17.16 -7.30 32.18
CA GLY A 16 15.95 -7.56 31.40
C GLY A 16 16.06 -8.73 30.44
N THR A 17 15.05 -8.88 29.59
CA THR A 17 15.02 -9.94 28.56
C THR A 17 16.04 -9.65 27.47
N VAL A 18 16.89 -10.64 27.17
CA VAL A 18 17.82 -10.63 26.05
C VAL A 18 17.09 -11.09 24.80
N LEU A 19 17.14 -10.28 23.75
CA LEU A 19 16.47 -10.49 22.48
C LEU A 19 17.43 -10.89 21.36
N GLY A 20 18.73 -10.85 21.60
CA GLY A 20 19.70 -11.33 20.63
C GLY A 20 21.14 -10.98 20.99
N ARG A 21 22.03 -11.28 20.05
CA ARG A 21 23.46 -11.01 20.15
C ARG A 21 23.97 -10.48 18.82
N THR A 22 24.71 -9.39 18.85
CA THR A 22 25.38 -8.84 17.66
C THR A 22 26.54 -9.74 17.21
N LEU A 23 27.02 -9.57 15.97
CA LEU A 23 28.15 -10.36 15.45
C LEU A 23 29.47 -10.15 16.22
N ASP A 24 29.65 -8.99 16.85
CA ASP A 24 30.77 -8.69 17.76
C ASP A 24 30.53 -9.20 19.20
N GLY A 25 29.45 -9.96 19.41
CA GLY A 25 29.19 -10.69 20.65
C GLY A 25 28.51 -9.88 21.76
N LYS A 26 28.03 -8.66 21.49
CA LYS A 26 27.31 -7.84 22.48
C LYS A 26 25.85 -8.27 22.60
N TRP A 27 25.35 -8.29 23.83
CA TRP A 27 23.96 -8.63 24.11
C TRP A 27 23.01 -7.49 23.73
N ILE A 28 21.89 -7.86 23.12
CA ILE A 28 20.79 -6.96 22.78
C ILE A 28 19.68 -7.25 23.79
N THR A 29 19.40 -6.31 24.67
CA THR A 29 18.27 -6.41 25.61
C THR A 29 17.03 -5.74 25.03
N ARG A 30 15.88 -5.93 25.67
CA ARG A 30 14.63 -5.33 25.24
C ARG A 30 14.63 -3.80 25.24
N GLN A 31 15.40 -3.18 26.14
CA GLN A 31 15.67 -1.74 26.11
C GLN A 31 16.97 -1.53 25.35
N TYR A 32 16.89 -1.15 24.09
CA TYR A 32 18.04 -1.07 23.20
C TYR A 32 18.15 0.31 22.59
N LYS A 33 19.31 0.96 22.84
CA LYS A 33 19.65 2.29 22.33
C LYS A 33 18.55 3.35 22.49
N GLY A 34 17.87 3.37 23.65
CA GLY A 34 16.82 4.35 23.96
C GLY A 34 15.43 4.03 23.39
N GLY A 35 15.25 2.87 22.74
CA GLY A 35 13.95 2.36 22.33
C GLY A 35 13.65 0.98 22.92
N ARG A 36 12.37 0.58 22.85
CA ARG A 36 11.91 -0.73 23.33
C ARG A 36 11.63 -1.65 22.14
N LEU A 37 12.41 -2.72 22.01
CA LEU A 37 12.22 -3.72 20.97
C LEU A 37 10.97 -4.60 21.23
N PRO A 38 10.29 -5.07 20.17
CA PRO A 38 9.21 -6.04 20.29
C PRO A 38 9.72 -7.40 20.77
N ARG A 39 8.83 -8.18 21.38
CA ARG A 39 9.13 -9.57 21.73
C ARG A 39 8.87 -10.49 20.54
N SER A 40 9.59 -11.60 20.49
CA SER A 40 9.28 -12.73 19.61
C SER A 40 9.04 -13.97 20.46
N HIS A 41 8.19 -14.88 19.99
CA HIS A 41 7.87 -16.13 20.69
C HIS A 41 8.85 -17.26 20.36
N ALA A 42 9.41 -17.27 19.15
CA ALA A 42 10.33 -18.31 18.70
C ALA A 42 11.78 -17.88 18.93
N SER A 43 12.59 -18.79 19.48
CA SER A 43 14.05 -18.68 19.35
C SER A 43 14.43 -19.01 17.91
N LEU A 44 15.20 -18.11 17.28
CA LEU A 44 15.55 -18.21 15.87
C LEU A 44 17.04 -18.53 15.66
N GLY A 45 17.88 -18.29 16.67
CA GLY A 45 19.33 -18.49 16.53
C GLY A 45 19.93 -17.52 15.51
N LYS A 46 20.97 -17.96 14.81
CA LYS A 46 21.63 -17.16 13.77
C LYS A 46 20.87 -17.28 12.46
N ILE A 47 20.16 -16.22 12.07
CA ILE A 47 19.38 -16.18 10.84
C ILE A 47 19.89 -15.09 9.90
N ASP A 48 19.75 -15.32 8.60
CA ASP A 48 19.99 -14.28 7.60
C ASP A 48 18.69 -13.54 7.22
N PHE A 49 18.80 -12.59 6.30
CA PHE A 49 17.66 -11.80 5.82
C PHE A 49 16.54 -12.67 5.22
N LEU A 50 16.88 -13.71 4.45
CA LEU A 50 15.88 -14.54 3.79
C LEU A 50 15.12 -15.36 4.82
N GLU A 51 15.84 -16.00 5.75
CA GLU A 51 15.21 -16.73 6.85
C GLU A 51 14.39 -15.79 7.76
N ALA A 52 14.86 -14.56 7.98
CA ALA A 52 14.10 -13.55 8.72
C ALA A 52 12.78 -13.17 8.04
N MET A 53 12.75 -13.10 6.70
CA MET A 53 11.52 -12.93 5.93
C MET A 53 10.61 -14.15 6.04
N GLU A 54 11.13 -15.35 5.80
CA GLU A 54 10.39 -16.62 5.87
C GLU A 54 9.75 -16.85 7.25
N ARG A 55 10.49 -16.53 8.31
CA ARG A 55 10.06 -16.75 9.71
C ARG A 55 9.41 -15.51 10.33
N SER A 56 9.23 -14.44 9.56
CA SER A 56 8.61 -13.18 10.01
C SER A 56 9.21 -12.66 11.33
N SER A 57 10.54 -12.48 11.35
CA SER A 57 11.26 -12.13 12.58
C SER A 57 11.11 -10.65 12.96
N ASN A 58 10.19 -10.35 13.89
CA ASN A 58 10.00 -9.00 14.42
C ASN A 58 11.29 -8.34 14.90
N ILE A 59 12.13 -9.10 15.62
CA ILE A 59 13.38 -8.59 16.20
C ILE A 59 14.37 -8.25 15.09
N TYR A 60 14.50 -9.11 14.06
CA TYR A 60 15.40 -8.85 12.95
C TYR A 60 15.04 -7.54 12.24
N PHE A 61 13.77 -7.36 11.84
CA PHE A 61 13.33 -6.16 11.11
C PHE A 61 13.38 -4.88 11.97
N SER A 62 13.08 -4.98 13.27
CA SER A 62 13.24 -3.85 14.19
C SER A 62 14.70 -3.41 14.30
N LEU A 63 15.62 -4.38 14.40
CA LEU A 63 17.05 -4.07 14.49
C LEU A 63 17.60 -3.58 13.15
N LEU A 64 17.18 -4.16 12.03
CA LEU A 64 17.51 -3.67 10.68
C LEU A 64 17.16 -2.18 10.55
N ALA A 65 15.95 -1.79 10.97
CA ALA A 65 15.49 -0.41 10.91
C ALA A 65 16.29 0.55 11.81
N GLY A 66 16.75 0.10 12.99
CA GLY A 66 17.48 0.96 13.92
C GLY A 66 19.00 0.95 13.80
N GLU A 67 19.58 -0.01 13.08
CA GLU A 67 21.03 -0.23 13.02
C GLU A 67 21.62 -0.14 11.61
N VAL A 68 20.85 -0.51 10.58
CA VAL A 68 21.36 -0.60 9.20
C VAL A 68 20.80 0.51 8.32
N ILE A 69 19.54 0.92 8.53
CA ILE A 69 18.98 2.06 7.81
C ILE A 69 19.64 3.34 8.36
N ASP A 70 20.39 4.04 7.51
CA ASP A 70 21.22 5.19 7.87
C ASP A 70 20.45 6.27 8.62
N HIS A 71 19.22 6.55 8.20
CA HIS A 71 18.36 7.56 8.80
C HIS A 71 16.96 7.01 9.07
N PRO A 72 16.41 7.18 10.29
CA PRO A 72 15.01 6.82 10.59
C PRO A 72 14.00 7.41 9.60
N SER A 73 14.28 8.61 9.08
CA SER A 73 13.49 9.26 8.03
C SER A 73 13.39 8.44 6.75
N SER A 74 14.42 7.67 6.37
CA SER A 74 14.41 6.86 5.15
C SER A 74 13.26 5.86 5.15
N LEU A 75 12.95 5.25 6.30
CA LEU A 75 11.85 4.31 6.39
C LEU A 75 10.48 5.00 6.27
N TYR A 76 10.33 6.19 6.86
CA TYR A 76 9.14 7.04 6.67
C TYR A 76 8.99 7.45 5.21
N ASP A 77 10.06 7.98 4.60
CA ASP A 77 10.06 8.53 3.26
C ASP A 77 9.76 7.42 2.24
N THR A 78 10.42 6.27 2.34
CA THR A 78 10.13 5.09 1.50
C THR A 78 8.69 4.61 1.67
N THR A 79 8.14 4.61 2.89
CA THR A 79 6.72 4.28 3.11
C THR A 79 5.80 5.23 2.32
N ARG A 80 6.11 6.53 2.30
CA ARG A 80 5.36 7.53 1.53
C ARG A 80 5.59 7.39 0.03
N GLU A 81 6.79 7.01 -0.40
CA GLU A 81 7.11 6.75 -1.81
C GLU A 81 6.29 5.60 -2.39
N PHE A 82 5.99 4.57 -1.59
CA PHE A 82 5.05 3.49 -1.94
C PHE A 82 3.58 3.95 -2.02
N GLY A 83 3.26 5.19 -1.62
CA GLY A 83 1.94 5.78 -1.71
C GLY A 83 1.08 5.69 -0.44
N PHE A 84 1.60 5.12 0.66
CA PHE A 84 0.86 5.07 1.92
C PHE A 84 0.62 6.46 2.52
N GLY A 85 -0.49 6.63 3.24
CA GLY A 85 -0.90 7.90 3.85
C GLY A 85 -1.47 8.91 2.85
N SER A 86 -1.73 8.49 1.61
CA SER A 86 -2.35 9.30 0.55
C SER A 86 -3.38 8.44 -0.20
N PRO A 87 -4.51 9.00 -0.66
CA PRO A 87 -5.41 8.27 -1.54
C PRO A 87 -4.67 7.79 -2.80
N THR A 88 -4.86 6.53 -3.19
CA THR A 88 -4.27 5.93 -4.39
C THR A 88 -4.78 6.61 -5.66
N GLY A 89 -5.97 7.21 -5.61
CA GLY A 89 -6.62 7.89 -6.72
C GLY A 89 -7.43 6.93 -7.59
N ILE A 90 -7.85 5.78 -7.05
CA ILE A 90 -8.77 4.88 -7.76
C ILE A 90 -10.00 5.64 -8.27
N ASP A 91 -10.57 5.17 -9.36
CA ASP A 91 -11.78 5.70 -10.01
C ASP A 91 -13.08 5.43 -9.22
N LEU A 92 -12.98 5.30 -7.90
CA LEU A 92 -14.09 5.12 -6.96
C LEU A 92 -14.12 6.26 -5.94
N ILE A 93 -15.32 6.57 -5.47
CA ILE A 93 -15.54 7.57 -4.42
C ILE A 93 -15.26 6.97 -3.03
N GLY A 94 -14.94 7.84 -2.06
CA GLY A 94 -14.85 7.46 -0.64
C GLY A 94 -13.52 6.84 -0.21
N GLU A 95 -12.45 7.01 -0.99
CA GLU A 95 -11.12 6.56 -0.60
C GLU A 95 -10.61 7.34 0.63
N ILE A 96 -10.08 6.62 1.60
CA ILE A 96 -9.39 7.20 2.77
C ILE A 96 -7.88 7.18 2.56
N ALA A 97 -7.19 8.19 3.09
CA ALA A 97 -5.75 8.33 2.94
C ALA A 97 -4.92 7.34 3.78
N GLY A 98 -5.48 6.78 4.86
CA GLY A 98 -4.68 6.12 5.89
C GLY A 98 -3.84 7.13 6.68
N TYR A 99 -2.80 6.65 7.37
CA TYR A 99 -1.91 7.49 8.17
C TYR A 99 -0.52 6.85 8.31
N VAL A 100 0.53 7.64 8.07
CA VAL A 100 1.92 7.24 8.31
C VAL A 100 2.47 8.11 9.45
N PRO A 101 2.85 7.54 10.61
CA PRO A 101 3.42 8.29 11.72
C PRO A 101 4.78 8.88 11.40
N ASP A 102 4.91 10.20 11.56
CA ASP A 102 6.16 10.95 11.38
C ASP A 102 7.06 10.93 12.61
N ASP A 103 6.50 10.69 13.80
CA ASP A 103 7.22 10.63 15.07
C ASP A 103 8.30 9.54 15.09
N ILE A 104 8.23 8.53 14.21
CA ILE A 104 9.24 7.46 14.10
C ILE A 104 10.64 7.99 13.78
N ARG A 105 10.75 9.23 13.30
CA ARG A 105 12.03 9.91 13.04
C ARG A 105 12.83 10.13 14.32
N ASP A 106 12.14 10.41 15.42
CA ASP A 106 12.74 10.75 16.73
C ASP A 106 12.32 9.76 17.84
N ASN A 107 11.29 8.95 17.61
CA ASN A 107 10.78 7.94 18.53
C ASN A 107 11.33 6.55 18.16
N ARG A 108 12.42 6.14 18.82
CA ARG A 108 13.07 4.85 18.54
C ARG A 108 12.18 3.63 18.83
N THR A 109 11.30 3.72 19.83
CA THR A 109 10.32 2.64 20.08
C THR A 109 9.29 2.59 18.95
N GLY A 110 8.82 3.75 18.49
CA GLY A 110 7.96 3.89 17.33
C GLY A 110 8.60 3.32 16.07
N LEU A 111 9.88 3.62 15.81
CA LEU A 111 10.64 3.06 14.68
C LEU A 111 10.69 1.53 14.70
N TYR A 112 10.99 0.93 15.86
CA TYR A 112 11.01 -0.53 15.99
C TYR A 112 9.66 -1.17 15.74
N ALA A 113 8.58 -0.59 16.26
CA ALA A 113 7.23 -1.08 16.01
C ALA A 113 6.79 -0.85 14.55
N PHE A 114 7.13 0.29 13.98
CA PHE A 114 6.80 0.66 12.61
C PHE A 114 7.44 -0.27 11.58
N ALA A 115 8.69 -0.68 11.79
CA ALA A 115 9.41 -1.61 10.92
C ALA A 115 8.73 -2.98 10.75
N ILE A 116 7.82 -3.34 11.66
CA ILE A 116 7.04 -4.59 11.63
C ILE A 116 5.55 -4.34 11.34
N GLY A 117 5.21 -3.15 10.84
CA GLY A 117 3.83 -2.76 10.52
C GLY A 117 2.95 -2.43 11.74
N GLN A 118 3.55 -2.21 12.92
CA GLN A 118 2.86 -1.74 14.12
C GLN A 118 3.09 -0.24 14.32
N HIS A 119 2.85 0.26 15.55
CA HIS A 119 2.71 1.69 15.88
C HIS A 119 1.37 2.23 15.37
N SER A 120 1.24 3.55 15.17
CA SER A 120 0.01 4.16 14.69
C SER A 120 -0.18 4.11 13.17
N LEU A 121 0.57 3.28 12.43
CA LEU A 121 0.41 3.12 10.98
C LEU A 121 -1.01 2.63 10.63
N VAL A 122 -1.68 3.31 9.70
CA VAL A 122 -2.99 2.92 9.17
C VAL A 122 -2.91 2.86 7.65
N VAL A 123 -3.20 1.69 7.08
CA VAL A 123 -3.09 1.41 5.65
C VAL A 123 -4.37 0.74 5.17
N THR A 124 -4.84 1.11 3.97
CA THR A 124 -5.96 0.41 3.34
C THR A 124 -5.46 -0.85 2.61
N PRO A 125 -6.29 -1.92 2.49
CA PRO A 125 -5.93 -3.08 1.68
C PRO A 125 -5.52 -2.70 0.25
N LEU A 126 -6.18 -1.70 -0.35
CA LEU A 126 -5.85 -1.20 -1.68
C LEU A 126 -4.45 -0.59 -1.74
N GLN A 127 -4.05 0.23 -0.78
CA GLN A 127 -2.69 0.77 -0.72
C GLN A 127 -1.65 -0.36 -0.55
N ALA A 128 -1.94 -1.38 0.26
CA ALA A 128 -1.05 -2.54 0.41
C ALA A 128 -0.92 -3.33 -0.91
N SER A 129 -2.01 -3.47 -1.67
CA SER A 129 -1.98 -4.06 -3.00
C SER A 129 -1.15 -3.24 -3.98
N VAL A 130 -1.22 -1.91 -3.93
CA VAL A 130 -0.38 -1.01 -4.75
C VAL A 130 1.10 -1.19 -4.41
N MET A 131 1.46 -1.27 -3.13
CA MET A 131 2.83 -1.55 -2.70
C MET A 131 3.34 -2.90 -3.26
N LEU A 132 2.56 -3.97 -3.11
CA LEU A 132 2.94 -5.29 -3.64
C LEU A 132 3.05 -5.29 -5.17
N SER A 133 2.14 -4.59 -5.86
CA SER A 133 2.20 -4.43 -7.32
C SER A 133 3.45 -3.68 -7.76
N THR A 134 3.83 -2.63 -7.01
CA THR A 134 5.07 -1.86 -7.24
C THR A 134 6.30 -2.76 -7.16
N LEU A 135 6.34 -3.68 -6.20
CA LEU A 135 7.42 -4.67 -6.13
C LEU A 135 7.40 -5.57 -7.38
N ALA A 136 6.25 -6.14 -7.70
CA ALA A 136 6.08 -7.10 -8.80
C ALA A 136 6.35 -6.52 -10.20
N ASN A 137 6.12 -5.22 -10.40
CA ASN A 137 6.27 -4.55 -11.70
C ASN A 137 7.61 -3.83 -11.86
N GLY A 138 8.56 -4.02 -10.94
CA GLY A 138 9.91 -3.47 -11.04
C GLY A 138 10.06 -2.03 -10.52
N GLY A 139 9.11 -1.53 -9.74
CA GLY A 139 9.24 -0.27 -8.99
C GLY A 139 8.23 0.82 -9.36
N GLU A 140 7.28 0.58 -10.25
CA GLU A 140 6.30 1.58 -10.65
C GLU A 140 5.07 1.59 -9.73
N VAL A 141 4.85 2.70 -9.04
CA VAL A 141 3.65 2.91 -8.22
C VAL A 141 2.51 3.33 -9.13
N LEU A 142 1.64 2.37 -9.45
CA LEU A 142 0.52 2.59 -10.35
C LEU A 142 -0.68 3.18 -9.60
N LYS A 143 -1.40 4.08 -10.27
CA LYS A 143 -2.77 4.41 -9.86
C LYS A 143 -3.67 3.22 -10.23
N PRO A 144 -4.33 2.57 -9.26
CA PRO A 144 -5.25 1.48 -9.55
C PRO A 144 -6.48 2.00 -10.32
N GLN A 145 -7.00 1.20 -11.23
CA GLN A 145 -8.15 1.53 -12.09
C GLN A 145 -9.09 0.32 -12.15
N VAL A 146 -10.39 0.55 -12.00
CA VAL A 146 -11.44 -0.46 -12.19
C VAL A 146 -11.95 -0.43 -13.63
N VAL A 147 -12.08 0.76 -14.20
CA VAL A 147 -12.53 0.96 -15.58
C VAL A 147 -11.35 0.80 -16.54
N ASN A 148 -11.44 -0.20 -17.42
CA ASN A 148 -10.44 -0.45 -18.45
C ASN A 148 -10.72 0.34 -19.75
N LEU A 149 -11.99 0.45 -20.12
CA LEU A 149 -12.41 0.95 -21.42
C LEU A 149 -13.82 1.53 -21.33
N ILE A 150 -14.00 2.72 -21.90
CA ILE A 150 -15.34 3.26 -22.20
C ILE A 150 -15.53 3.14 -23.71
N ALA A 151 -16.54 2.39 -24.12
CA ALA A 151 -16.94 2.28 -25.52
C ALA A 151 -18.38 2.71 -25.67
N GLY A 152 -18.63 3.58 -26.65
CA GLY A 152 -19.97 4.03 -26.97
C GLY A 152 -19.97 5.40 -27.58
N VAL A 153 -21.16 5.91 -27.79
CA VAL A 153 -21.34 7.30 -28.18
C VAL A 153 -21.36 8.12 -26.90
N SER A 154 -20.65 9.25 -26.88
CA SER A 154 -20.73 10.19 -25.76
C SER A 154 -22.12 10.80 -25.78
N ILE A 155 -23.08 10.13 -25.13
CA ILE A 155 -24.48 10.56 -25.16
C ILE A 155 -24.66 11.87 -24.38
N LEU A 156 -23.72 12.23 -23.51
CA LEU A 156 -23.86 13.32 -22.54
C LEU A 156 -22.52 14.01 -22.30
N ASN A 157 -22.48 15.32 -22.57
CA ASN A 157 -21.36 16.18 -22.18
C ASN A 157 -21.44 16.62 -20.70
N ASP A 158 -22.55 16.32 -20.03
CA ASP A 158 -22.85 16.67 -18.63
C ASP A 158 -23.57 15.50 -17.93
N PRO A 159 -23.05 14.97 -16.81
CA PRO A 159 -23.68 13.92 -16.02
C PRO A 159 -25.11 14.23 -15.55
N ALA A 160 -25.47 15.51 -15.40
CA ALA A 160 -26.84 15.90 -15.06
C ALA A 160 -27.86 15.48 -16.13
N GLN A 161 -27.42 15.30 -17.37
CA GLN A 161 -28.26 14.85 -18.48
C GLN A 161 -28.61 13.36 -18.39
N LEU A 162 -27.90 12.54 -17.60
CA LEU A 162 -28.28 11.13 -17.33
C LEU A 162 -29.62 11.05 -16.59
N PHE A 163 -29.91 12.08 -15.78
CA PHE A 163 -31.08 12.14 -14.91
C PHE A 163 -32.14 13.12 -15.42
N ALA A 164 -31.82 13.91 -16.45
CA ALA A 164 -32.77 14.76 -17.13
C ALA A 164 -33.61 13.90 -18.10
N SER A 165 -34.86 13.60 -17.76
CA SER A 165 -35.80 13.09 -18.76
C SER A 165 -35.99 14.15 -19.85
N PRO A 166 -35.67 13.87 -21.13
CA PRO A 166 -35.96 14.81 -22.19
C PRO A 166 -37.47 15.13 -22.18
N ARG A 167 -37.86 16.39 -22.42
CA ARG A 167 -39.28 16.71 -22.60
C ARG A 167 -39.78 16.00 -23.85
N TYR A 168 -40.87 15.25 -23.72
CA TYR A 168 -41.50 14.52 -24.82
C TYR A 168 -42.95 14.96 -25.01
N ALA A 169 -43.49 14.74 -26.21
CA ALA A 169 -44.87 15.09 -26.53
C ALA A 169 -45.83 14.42 -25.55
N TYR A 170 -46.85 15.16 -25.10
CA TYR A 170 -47.87 14.68 -24.17
C TYR A 170 -47.32 14.21 -22.81
N GLN A 171 -46.12 14.65 -22.40
CA GLN A 171 -45.49 14.24 -21.14
C GLN A 171 -46.39 14.39 -19.92
N ASP A 172 -47.11 15.50 -19.78
CA ASP A 172 -47.98 15.74 -18.62
C ASP A 172 -49.19 14.80 -18.61
N TYR A 173 -49.76 14.53 -19.79
CA TYR A 173 -50.85 13.56 -19.97
C TYR A 173 -50.38 12.13 -19.66
N LEU A 174 -49.22 11.72 -20.19
CA LEU A 174 -48.67 10.39 -19.94
C LEU A 174 -48.31 10.19 -18.47
N LYS A 175 -47.74 11.21 -17.80
CA LYS A 175 -47.50 11.19 -16.35
C LYS A 175 -48.81 11.01 -15.58
N SER A 176 -49.89 11.68 -15.99
CA SER A 176 -51.20 11.50 -15.35
C SER A 176 -51.77 10.08 -15.51
N ALA A 177 -51.35 9.36 -16.55
CA ALA A 177 -51.69 7.95 -16.79
C ALA A 177 -50.69 6.95 -16.17
N GLY A 178 -49.71 7.41 -15.38
CA GLY A 178 -48.69 6.57 -14.75
C GLY A 178 -47.51 6.19 -15.67
N LEU A 179 -47.41 6.82 -16.85
CA LEU A 179 -46.36 6.59 -17.83
C LEU A 179 -45.31 7.70 -17.73
N HIS A 180 -44.21 7.40 -17.06
CA HIS A 180 -43.13 8.36 -16.74
C HIS A 180 -42.03 8.44 -17.80
N PHE A 181 -42.17 7.71 -18.91
CA PHE A 181 -41.21 7.65 -20.00
C PHE A 181 -41.92 7.82 -21.35
N PRO A 182 -41.22 8.31 -22.39
CA PRO A 182 -41.79 8.38 -23.73
C PRO A 182 -42.07 6.98 -24.28
N LEU A 183 -43.33 6.71 -24.67
CA LEU A 183 -43.66 5.57 -25.52
C LEU A 183 -43.52 5.99 -26.99
N PHE A 184 -42.69 5.27 -27.74
CA PHE A 184 -42.50 5.42 -29.20
C PHE A 184 -41.99 6.81 -29.66
N THR A 185 -41.01 7.40 -28.96
CA THR A 185 -40.29 8.55 -29.53
C THR A 185 -39.30 8.12 -30.60
N GLU A 186 -39.14 8.97 -31.62
CA GLU A 186 -38.04 8.84 -32.58
C GLU A 186 -36.72 8.73 -31.79
N THR A 187 -36.00 7.63 -31.98
CA THR A 187 -34.63 7.51 -31.49
C THR A 187 -33.87 8.69 -32.07
N GLN A 188 -33.37 9.59 -31.22
CA GLN A 188 -32.46 10.64 -31.66
C GLN A 188 -31.45 9.97 -32.58
N LYS A 189 -31.33 10.43 -33.84
CA LYS A 189 -30.26 9.96 -34.72
C LYS A 189 -28.95 10.31 -34.03
N ILE A 190 -28.36 9.34 -33.36
CA ILE A 190 -27.07 9.48 -32.74
C ILE A 190 -26.09 9.67 -33.91
N ARG A 191 -25.74 10.93 -34.18
CA ARG A 191 -24.86 11.32 -35.30
C ARG A 191 -23.38 11.15 -34.95
N GLU A 192 -23.07 10.91 -33.70
CA GLU A 192 -21.70 10.73 -33.26
C GLU A 192 -21.27 9.28 -33.45
N GLU A 193 -20.11 9.12 -34.10
CA GLU A 193 -19.48 7.82 -34.23
C GLU A 193 -19.12 7.28 -32.83
N PRO A 194 -19.34 5.98 -32.56
CA PRO A 194 -18.93 5.38 -31.30
C PRO A 194 -17.43 5.55 -31.13
N LYS A 195 -17.04 6.14 -29.99
CA LYS A 195 -15.63 6.30 -29.60
C LYS A 195 -15.28 5.21 -28.59
N ILE A 196 -14.07 4.70 -28.75
CA ILE A 196 -13.44 3.83 -27.79
C ILE A 196 -12.37 4.65 -27.11
N THR A 197 -12.51 4.86 -25.81
CA THR A 197 -11.53 5.56 -24.98
C THR A 197 -10.97 4.56 -23.96
N PRO A 198 -9.81 3.95 -24.25
CA PRO A 198 -9.13 3.11 -23.28
C PRO A 198 -8.59 3.99 -22.15
N PHE A 199 -8.62 3.47 -20.92
CA PHE A 199 -7.87 4.08 -19.83
C PHE A 199 -6.40 3.72 -19.99
N THR A 200 -5.56 4.74 -19.92
CA THR A 200 -4.11 4.56 -19.95
C THR A 200 -3.60 4.33 -18.54
N LYS A 201 -2.63 3.41 -18.42
CA LYS A 201 -1.80 3.22 -17.23
C LYS A 201 -1.26 4.57 -16.77
N GLU A 202 -1.42 4.87 -15.49
CA GLU A 202 -0.90 6.08 -14.85
C GLU A 202 0.11 5.69 -13.77
N VAL A 203 1.37 6.10 -13.96
CA VAL A 203 2.45 5.90 -12.99
C VAL A 203 2.54 7.15 -12.12
N ARG A 204 2.33 6.99 -10.82
CA ARG A 204 2.37 8.11 -9.86
C ARG A 204 3.76 8.36 -9.31
N ASN A 205 4.57 7.31 -9.21
CA ASN A 205 5.95 7.37 -8.73
C ASN A 205 6.74 6.16 -9.27
N THR A 206 8.06 6.26 -9.25
CA THR A 206 8.95 5.15 -9.60
C THR A 206 10.02 5.02 -8.51
N LEU A 207 10.07 3.87 -7.86
CA LEU A 207 11.08 3.55 -6.86
C LEU A 207 12.27 2.86 -7.52
N PHE A 208 13.46 3.22 -7.07
CA PHE A 208 14.66 2.53 -7.50
C PHE A 208 14.71 1.13 -6.88
N MET A 209 14.63 0.11 -7.73
CA MET A 209 14.72 -1.29 -7.34
C MET A 209 15.96 -1.92 -7.98
N PRO A 210 17.09 -2.06 -7.26
CA PRO A 210 18.30 -2.68 -7.79
C PRO A 210 18.01 -4.08 -8.33
N ARG A 211 18.71 -4.49 -9.41
CA ARG A 211 18.52 -5.83 -9.99
C ARG A 211 18.73 -6.92 -8.97
N GLU A 212 19.73 -6.78 -8.09
CA GLU A 212 20.05 -7.75 -7.05
C GLU A 212 18.87 -7.96 -6.08
N VAL A 213 18.11 -6.90 -5.80
CA VAL A 213 16.89 -6.96 -4.97
C VAL A 213 15.77 -7.63 -5.74
N GLN A 214 15.53 -7.24 -7.00
CA GLN A 214 14.51 -7.86 -7.85
C GLN A 214 14.75 -9.36 -8.02
N THR A 215 15.97 -9.75 -8.39
CA THR A 215 16.41 -11.15 -8.52
C THR A 215 16.16 -11.92 -7.22
N LYS A 216 16.52 -11.38 -6.05
CA LYS A 216 16.28 -12.08 -4.77
C LYS A 216 14.79 -12.21 -4.41
N LEU A 217 13.97 -11.22 -4.74
CA LEU A 217 12.55 -11.24 -4.46
C LEU A 217 11.77 -12.17 -5.41
N PHE A 218 12.19 -12.27 -6.68
CA PHE A 218 11.41 -12.93 -7.73
C PHE A 218 12.01 -14.23 -8.28
N ASP A 219 13.31 -14.50 -8.14
CA ASP A 219 13.90 -15.77 -8.63
C ASP A 219 13.44 -16.99 -7.82
N SER A 220 12.89 -16.81 -6.63
CA SER A 220 12.29 -17.91 -5.84
C SER A 220 10.86 -18.28 -6.29
N LEU A 221 10.28 -17.52 -7.22
CA LEU A 221 8.91 -17.69 -7.71
C LEU A 221 8.85 -18.42 -9.08
N TYR A 222 9.99 -18.81 -9.65
CA TYR A 222 10.10 -19.53 -10.92
C TYR A 222 10.89 -20.83 -10.79
#